data_AF-A0A7G8DS20-F1
#
_entry.id   AF-A0A7G8DS20-F1
#
_cell.length_a   1.000
_cell.length_b   1.000
_cell.length_c   1.000
_cell.angle_alpha   90.00
_cell.angle_beta   90.00
_cell.angle_gamma   90.00
#
_symmetry.space_group_name_H-M   'P 1'
#
loop_
_entity.id
_entity.type
_entity.pdbx_description
1 polymer ?
#
loop_
_entity_poly.entity_id
_entity_poly.type
_entity_poly.pdbx_seq_one_letter_code
_entity_poly.pdbx_strand_id
1 'polypeptide(L)'
;MPAVEMTCLQSLADLEQLEGPLMDCFGTRDPETTAAAVRLVLTHMAWNSKRLLGAMVLDRMDADLLSTRADFPDLCQRLVNGADFVNEGNY
;
A
#
# COMPACT_ATOMS: atom_id res chain seq x y z
N MET A 1 2.23 -0.88 -10.21
CA MET A 1 2.14 -2.01 -9.28
C MET A 1 1.58 -1.45 -7.98
N PRO A 2 0.50 -2.03 -7.41
CA PRO A 2 -0.04 -1.62 -6.13
C PRO A 2 1.05 -1.52 -5.07
N ALA A 3 1.00 -0.48 -4.25
CA ALA A 3 1.96 -0.26 -3.18
C ALA A 3 1.98 -1.44 -2.20
N VAL A 4 0.81 -2.05 -1.96
CA VAL A 4 0.68 -3.25 -1.12
C VAL A 4 1.49 -4.41 -1.71
N GLU A 5 1.32 -4.69 -3.00
CA GLU A 5 2.03 -5.79 -3.67
C GLU A 5 3.55 -5.60 -3.59
N MET A 6 4.04 -4.40 -3.88
CA MET A 6 5.46 -4.07 -3.76
C MET A 6 5.99 -4.27 -2.34
N THR A 7 5.24 -3.80 -1.35
CA THR A 7 5.65 -3.91 0.06
C THR A 7 5.69 -5.37 0.53
N CYS A 8 4.72 -6.18 0.10
CA CYS A 8 4.69 -7.62 0.40
C CYS A 8 5.87 -8.36 -0.22
N LEU A 9 6.14 -8.14 -1.52
CA LEU A 9 7.24 -8.81 -2.23
C LEU A 9 8.59 -8.45 -1.61
N GLN A 10 8.79 -7.17 -1.28
CA GLN A 10 10.03 -6.75 -0.64
C GLN A 10 10.19 -7.35 0.76
N SER A 11 9.10 -7.39 1.54
CA SER A 11 9.13 -8.02 2.87
C SER A 11 9.47 -9.51 2.80
N LEU A 12 8.95 -10.23 1.79
CA LEU A 12 9.27 -11.64 1.57
C LEU A 12 10.74 -11.83 1.17
N ALA A 13 11.25 -11.02 0.26
CA ALA A 13 12.65 -11.06 -0.16
C ALA A 13 13.62 -10.76 0.99
N ASP A 14 13.25 -9.84 1.90
CA ASP A 14 14.03 -9.53 3.09
C ASP A 14 14.05 -10.73 4.06
N LEU A 15 12.92 -11.42 4.23
CA LEU A 15 12.82 -12.60 5.10
C LEU A 15 13.59 -13.81 4.56
N GLU A 16 13.53 -14.04 3.25
CA GLU A 16 14.28 -15.11 2.59
C GLU A 16 15.80 -14.92 2.79
N GLN A 17 16.29 -13.69 2.67
CA GLN A 17 17.69 -13.36 2.94
C GLN A 17 18.08 -13.49 4.42
N LEU A 18 17.13 -13.28 5.33
CA LEU A 18 17.36 -13.38 6.77
C LEU A 18 17.36 -14.83 7.29
N GLU A 19 16.78 -15.78 6.56
CA GLU A 19 16.61 -17.17 7.02
C GLU A 19 17.93 -17.82 7.43
N GLY A 20 18.93 -17.82 6.54
CA GLY A 20 20.25 -18.42 6.81
C GLY A 20 20.93 -17.84 8.05
N PRO A 21 21.16 -16.51 8.11
CA PRO A 21 21.76 -15.86 9.28
C PRO A 21 20.98 -16.10 10.57
N LEU A 22 19.64 -16.16 10.51
CA LEU A 22 18.80 -16.44 11.67
C LEU A 22 18.99 -17.88 12.16
N MET A 23 19.06 -18.85 11.26
CA MET A 23 19.33 -20.25 11.60
C MET A 23 20.73 -20.42 12.20
N ASP A 24 21.73 -19.71 11.67
CA ASP A 24 23.08 -19.70 12.22
C ASP A 24 23.09 -19.15 13.65
N CYS A 25 22.35 -18.06 13.90
CA CYS A 25 22.18 -17.51 15.25
C CYS A 25 21.53 -18.51 16.22
N PHE A 26 20.50 -19.24 15.79
CA PHE A 26 19.83 -20.26 16.62
C PHE A 26 20.67 -21.52 16.84
N GLY A 27 21.59 -21.81 15.92
CA GLY A 27 22.58 -22.87 16.08
C GLY A 27 23.66 -22.56 17.11
N THR A 28 23.82 -21.28 17.49
CA THR A 28 24.75 -20.90 18.55
C THR A 28 24.25 -21.35 19.92
N ARG A 29 25.16 -21.75 20.81
CA ARG A 29 24.85 -21.97 22.24
C ARG A 29 24.83 -20.66 23.04
N ASP A 30 24.80 -19.52 22.36
CA ASP A 30 24.79 -18.21 22.97
C ASP A 30 23.36 -17.66 23.03
N PRO A 31 22.76 -17.59 24.24
CA PRO A 31 21.41 -17.08 24.42
C PRO A 31 21.30 -15.57 24.10
N GLU A 32 22.39 -14.80 24.24
CA GLU A 32 22.36 -13.36 23.98
C GLU A 32 22.24 -13.08 22.48
N THR A 33 23.05 -13.76 21.67
CA THR A 33 22.97 -13.71 20.20
C THR A 33 21.59 -14.14 19.70
N THR A 34 21.05 -15.24 20.24
CA THR A 34 19.70 -15.71 19.89
C THR A 34 18.63 -14.67 20.22
N ALA A 35 18.69 -14.07 21.42
CA ALA A 35 17.74 -13.04 21.84
C ALA A 35 17.83 -11.78 20.97
N ALA A 36 19.04 -11.38 20.59
CA ALA A 36 19.27 -10.25 19.68
C ALA A 36 18.67 -10.51 18.29
N ALA A 37 18.90 -11.71 17.73
CA ALA A 37 18.35 -12.11 16.44
C ALA A 37 16.81 -12.11 16.45
N VAL A 38 16.19 -12.66 17.50
CA VAL A 38 14.72 -12.63 17.67
C VAL A 38 14.21 -11.19 17.74
N ARG A 39 14.85 -10.31 18.51
CA ARG A 39 14.43 -8.89 18.59
C ARG A 39 14.51 -8.20 17.23
N LEU A 40 15.55 -8.46 16.44
CA LEU A 40 15.70 -7.90 15.11
C LEU A 40 14.59 -8.36 14.17
N VAL A 41 14.27 -9.66 14.16
CA VAL A 41 13.16 -10.21 13.36
C VAL A 41 11.83 -9.60 13.77
N LEU A 42 11.53 -9.52 15.07
CA LEU A 42 10.29 -8.91 15.57
C LEU A 42 10.19 -7.43 15.20
N THR A 43 11.31 -6.70 15.30
CA THR A 43 11.38 -5.28 14.91
C THR A 43 11.12 -5.12 13.41
N HIS A 44 11.70 -6.00 12.59
CA HIS A 44 11.46 -6.03 11.14
C HIS A 44 9.99 -6.30 10.80
N MET A 45 9.34 -7.24 11.49
CA MET A 45 7.91 -7.51 11.30
C MET A 45 7.03 -6.32 11.69
N ALA A 46 7.32 -5.69 12.83
CA ALA A 46 6.58 -4.51 13.28
C ALA A 46 6.77 -3.30 12.33
N TRP A 47 7.95 -3.15 11.76
CA TRP A 47 8.22 -2.12 10.76
C TRP A 47 7.46 -2.39 9.46
N ASN A 48 7.52 -3.61 8.94
CA ASN A 48 6.83 -3.95 7.69
C ASN A 48 5.31 -3.94 7.82
N SER A 49 4.74 -4.28 8.99
CA SER A 49 3.30 -4.13 9.21
C SER A 49 2.85 -2.66 9.10
N LYS A 50 3.65 -1.73 9.62
CA LYS A 50 3.40 -0.28 9.46
C LYS A 50 3.53 0.17 8.01
N ARG A 51 4.54 -0.31 7.27
CA ARG A 51 4.69 -0.03 5.84
C ARG A 51 3.50 -0.56 5.03
N LEU A 52 3.03 -1.75 5.34
CA LEU A 52 1.89 -2.38 4.68
C LEU A 52 0.61 -1.57 4.89
N LEU A 53 0.36 -1.12 6.13
CA LEU A 53 -0.76 -0.21 6.43
C LEU A 53 -0.66 1.10 5.63
N GLY A 54 0.53 1.70 5.55
CA GLY A 54 0.76 2.88 4.74
C GLY A 54 0.50 2.63 3.25
N ALA A 55 0.94 1.48 2.73
CA ALA A 55 0.71 1.08 1.36
C ALA A 55 -0.78 0.87 1.04
N MET A 56 -1.56 0.28 1.95
CA MET A 56 -3.01 0.17 1.79
C MET A 56 -3.70 1.53 1.71
N VAL A 57 -3.25 2.50 2.50
CA VAL A 57 -3.77 3.88 2.46
C VAL A 57 -3.44 4.53 1.12
N LEU A 58 -2.21 4.38 0.61
CA LEU A 58 -1.81 4.90 -0.69
C LEU A 58 -2.64 4.29 -1.82
N ASP A 59 -2.78 2.97 -1.86
CA ASP A 59 -3.59 2.29 -2.89
C ASP A 59 -5.06 2.74 -2.84
N ARG A 60 -5.60 2.98 -1.64
CA ARG A 60 -6.95 3.55 -1.49
C ARG A 60 -7.04 4.98 -2.04
N MET A 61 -6.08 5.83 -1.69
CA MET A 61 -6.06 7.22 -2.18
C MET A 61 -5.95 7.28 -3.71
N ASP A 62 -5.13 6.41 -4.30
CA ASP A 62 -4.99 6.32 -5.76
C ASP A 62 -6.31 5.87 -6.42
N ALA A 63 -7.02 4.92 -5.81
CA ALA A 63 -8.35 4.50 -6.27
C ALA A 63 -9.38 5.63 -6.16
N ASP A 64 -9.41 6.35 -5.04
CA ASP A 64 -10.34 7.47 -4.80
C ASP A 64 -10.08 8.64 -5.79
N LEU A 65 -8.81 8.94 -6.08
CA LEU A 65 -8.42 9.93 -7.09
C LEU A 65 -8.87 9.55 -8.51
N LEU A 66 -8.71 8.27 -8.88
CA LEU A 66 -9.15 7.77 -10.17
C LEU A 66 -10.69 7.80 -10.29
N SER A 67 -11.41 7.47 -9.21
CA SER A 67 -12.88 7.60 -9.15
C SER A 67 -13.32 9.04 -9.36
N THR A 68 -12.74 9.98 -8.60
CA THR A 68 -13.09 11.41 -8.68
C THR A 68 -12.82 11.98 -10.07
N ARG A 69 -11.76 11.51 -10.75
CA ARG A 69 -11.46 11.90 -12.13
C ARG A 69 -12.45 11.33 -13.14
N ALA A 70 -13.02 10.14 -12.90
CA ALA A 70 -14.03 9.55 -13.76
C ALA A 70 -15.40 10.27 -13.63
N ASP A 71 -15.70 10.82 -12.45
CA ASP A 71 -16.95 11.56 -12.20
C ASP A 71 -16.95 12.98 -12.83
N PHE A 72 -15.76 13.57 -13.03
CA PHE A 72 -15.63 14.94 -13.54
C PHE A 72 -16.16 15.13 -14.98
N PRO A 73 -15.82 14.27 -15.96
CA PRO A 73 -16.38 14.32 -17.30
C PRO A 73 -17.90 14.19 -17.32
N ASP A 74 -18.47 13.31 -16.49
CA ASP A 74 -19.94 13.10 -16.42
C ASP A 74 -20.67 14.34 -15.89
N LEU A 75 -20.11 15.00 -14.87
CA LEU A 75 -20.63 16.27 -14.35
C LEU A 75 -20.57 17.39 -15.39
N CYS A 76 -19.46 17.54 -16.10
CA CYS A 76 -19.35 18.53 -17.18
C CYS A 76 -20.35 18.23 -18.31
N GLN A 77 -20.50 16.96 -18.70
CA GLN A 77 -21.41 16.56 -19.76
C GLN A 77 -22.88 16.75 -19.37
N ARG A 78 -23.24 16.48 -18.11
CA ARG A 78 -24.57 16.78 -17.56
C ARG A 78 -24.85 18.28 -17.46
N LEU A 79 -23.85 19.10 -17.12
CA LEU A 79 -23.99 20.56 -17.07
C LEU A 79 -24.14 21.16 -18.48
N VAL A 80 -23.40 20.65 -19.47
CA VAL A 80 -23.55 21.05 -20.88
C VAL A 80 -24.93 20.66 -21.41
N ASN A 81 -25.33 19.39 -21.24
CA ASN A 81 -26.65 18.93 -21.69
C ASN A 81 -27.81 19.62 -20.94
N GLY A 82 -27.62 19.99 -19.68
CA GLY A 82 -28.62 20.73 -18.90
C GLY A 82 -28.75 22.21 -19.30
N ALA A 83 -27.68 22.81 -19.81
CA ALA A 83 -27.71 24.18 -20.32
C ALA A 83 -28.48 24.29 -21.65
N ASP A 84 -28.49 23.22 -22.46
CA ASP A 84 -29.24 23.18 -23.72
C ASP A 84 -30.77 23.21 -23.51
N PHE A 85 -31.28 22.66 -22.39
CA PHE A 85 -32.72 22.69 -22.07
C PHE A 85 -33.26 24.05 -21.62
N VAL A 86 -32.40 24.98 -21.20
CA VAL A 86 -32.84 26.31 -20.71
C VAL A 86 -33.04 27.30 -21.85
N ASN A 87 -32.47 27.04 -23.04
CA ASN A 87 -32.54 27.95 -24.19
C ASN A 87 -33.67 27.64 -25.20
N GLU A 88 -34.41 26.54 -25.07
CA GLU A 88 -35.52 26.20 -25.99
C GLU A 88 -36.88 26.80 -25.61
N GLY A 89 -36.94 27.70 -24.62
CA GLY A 89 -38.19 28.20 -24.03
C GLY A 89 -38.53 29.68 -24.22
N ASN A 90 -37.93 30.40 -25.17
CA ASN A 90 -38.28 31.80 -25.45
C ASN A 90 -38.27 32.10 -26.96
N TYR A 91 -39.34 31.71 -27.65
CA TYR A 91 -39.78 32.31 -28.91
C TYR A 91 -41.27 32.62 -28.82
#